data_AF-A0A835IS18-F1
#
_entry.id   AF-A0A835IS18-F1
#
_cell.length_a   1.000
_cell.length_b   1.000
_cell.length_c   1.000
_cell.angle_alpha   90.00
_cell.angle_beta   90.00
_cell.angle_gamma   90.00
#
_symmetry.space_group_name_H-M   'P 1'
#
loop_
_entity.id
_entity.type
_entity.pdbx_description
1 polymer ?
#
loop_
_entity_poly.entity_id
_entity_poly.type
_entity_poly.pdbx_seq_one_letter_code
_entity_poly.pdbx_strand_id
1 'polypeptide(L)' 'MRGRGLLFADQQLMATRKTAALVKAYASDDGSAFRREFARVMVKMSSLGGVSNYQVPTRVTCSMLA' A
#
# COMPACT_ATOMS: atom_id res chain seq x y z
N MET A 1 -3.90 15.32 14.18
CA MET A 1 -4.55 13.99 14.03
C MET A 1 -5.69 13.87 15.01
N ARG A 2 -6.86 13.39 14.60
CA ARG A 2 -8.12 13.58 15.34
C ARG A 2 -8.78 12.30 15.86
N GLY A 3 -8.12 11.15 15.78
CA GLY A 3 -8.70 9.87 16.23
C GLY A 3 -9.92 9.45 15.42
N ARG A 4 -9.92 9.73 14.11
CA ARG A 4 -11.06 9.51 13.20
C ARG A 4 -10.80 8.41 12.17
N GLY A 5 -9.88 7.49 12.45
CA GLY A 5 -9.74 6.27 11.64
C GLY A 5 -11.05 5.48 11.71
N LEU A 6 -11.53 4.97 10.58
CA LEU A 6 -12.81 4.26 10.54
C LEU A 6 -12.63 2.82 11.04
N LEU A 7 -11.55 2.18 10.59
CA LEU A 7 -11.21 0.83 11.01
C LEU A 7 -10.31 0.86 12.23
N PHE A 8 -10.39 -0.18 13.06
CA PHE A 8 -9.43 -0.40 14.14
C PHE A 8 -7.99 -0.33 13.61
N ALA A 9 -7.71 -1.00 12.47
CA ALA A 9 -6.39 -1.01 11.84
C ALA A 9 -5.87 0.40 11.49
N ASP A 10 -6.75 1.33 11.06
CA ASP A 10 -6.37 2.70 10.72
C ASP A 10 -5.85 3.42 11.96
N GLN A 11 -6.59 3.30 13.06
CA GLN A 11 -6.26 3.98 14.30
C GLN A 11 -5.00 3.40 14.96
N GLN A 12 -4.73 2.10 14.75
CA GLN A 12 -3.51 1.45 15.21
C GLN A 12 -2.23 2.00 14.55
N LEU A 13 -2.30 2.62 13.37
CA LEU A 13 -1.15 3.32 12.78
C LEU A 13 -0.63 4.45 13.67
N MET A 14 -1.47 4.96 14.59
CA MET A 14 -1.09 5.99 15.55
C MET A 14 -0.67 5.45 16.92
N ALA A 15 -0.78 4.15 17.17
CA ALA A 15 -0.50 3.54 18.47
C ALA A 15 1.01 3.44 18.78
N THR A 16 1.87 3.43 17.77
CA THR A 16 3.33 3.34 17.95
C THR A 16 4.05 4.58 17.43
N ARG A 17 5.17 4.96 18.06
CA ARG A 17 5.97 6.11 17.62
C ARG A 17 6.44 5.96 16.17
N LYS A 18 6.81 4.73 15.75
CA LYS A 18 7.35 4.45 14.42
C LYS A 18 6.33 4.76 13.32
N THR A 19 5.13 4.20 13.42
CA THR A 19 4.08 4.39 12.41
C THR A 19 3.44 5.78 12.54
N ALA A 20 3.29 6.31 13.76
CA ALA A 20 2.75 7.65 13.96
C ALA A 20 3.62 8.75 13.33
N ALA A 21 4.95 8.58 13.32
CA ALA A 21 5.85 9.51 12.64
C ALA A 21 5.59 9.55 11.13
N LEU A 22 5.33 8.40 10.50
CA LEU A 22 5.00 8.34 9.07
C LEU A 22 3.64 8.99 8.78
N VAL A 23 2.61 8.68 9.57
CA VAL A 23 1.29 9.31 9.41
C VAL A 23 1.39 10.83 9.56
N LYS A 24 2.24 11.34 10.48
CA LYS A 24 2.49 12.79 10.65
C LYS A 24 3.14 13.37 9.40
N ALA A 25 4.18 12.72 8.89
CA ALA A 25 4.88 13.18 7.69
C ALA A 25 3.94 13.22 6.47
N TYR A 26 3.16 12.16 6.25
CA TYR A 26 2.21 12.09 5.13
C TYR A 26 1.06 13.09 5.21
N ALA A 27 0.73 13.58 6.41
CA ALA A 27 -0.29 14.60 6.62
C ALA A 27 0.28 16.04 6.73
N SER A 28 1.59 16.21 6.66
CA SER A 28 2.26 17.50 6.93
C SER A 28 2.41 18.40 5.72
N ASP A 29 2.32 17.85 4.51
CA ASP A 29 2.40 18.59 3.25
C ASP A 29 1.07 18.55 2.47
N ASP A 30 1.08 18.96 1.21
CA ASP A 30 -0.04 18.87 0.26
C ASP A 30 -0.37 17.42 -0.17
N GLY A 31 0.12 16.43 0.57
CA GLY A 31 0.04 15.01 0.27
C GLY A 31 1.09 14.54 -0.74
N SER A 32 2.02 15.38 -1.19
CA SER A 32 3.03 14.97 -2.18
C SER A 32 3.93 13.84 -1.66
N ALA A 33 4.32 13.89 -0.39
CA ALA A 33 5.12 12.86 0.26
C ALA A 33 4.39 11.52 0.27
N PHE A 34 3.10 11.53 0.63
CA PHE A 34 2.26 10.33 0.59
C PHE A 34 2.13 9.78 -0.82
N ARG A 35 1.79 10.61 -1.81
CA ARG A 35 1.57 10.15 -3.21
C ARG A 35 2.83 9.53 -3.82
N ARG A 36 4.00 10.14 -3.61
CA ARG A 36 5.28 9.61 -4.12
C ARG A 36 5.61 8.25 -3.51
N GLU A 37 5.49 8.13 -2.19
CA GLU A 37 5.82 6.87 -1.51
C GLU A 37 4.77 5.79 -1.81
N PHE A 38 3.48 6.16 -1.89
CA PHE A 38 2.39 5.28 -2.29
C PHE A 38 2.68 4.62 -3.65
N ALA A 39 3.02 5.41 -4.68
CA ALA A 39 3.36 4.87 -5.99
C ALA A 39 4.53 3.86 -5.92
N ARG A 40 5.59 4.21 -5.17
CA ARG A 40 6.76 3.34 -4.98
C ARG A 40 6.40 2.02 -4.31
N VAL A 41 5.65 2.06 -3.21
CA VAL A 41 5.32 0.83 -2.46
C VAL A 41 4.30 -0.04 -3.20
N MET A 42 3.43 0.54 -4.03
CA MET A 42 2.52 -0.24 -4.88
C MET A 42 3.27 -1.05 -5.95
N VAL A 43 4.29 -0.48 -6.59
CA VAL A 43 5.18 -1.23 -7.51
C VAL A 43 5.94 -2.33 -6.78
N LYS A 44 6.43 -2.05 -5.58
CA LYS A 44 7.05 -3.09 -4.74
C LYS A 44 6.04 -4.19 -4.41
N MET A 45 4.82 -3.83 -4.03
CA MET A 45 3.76 -4.76 -3.66
C MET A 45 3.33 -5.64 -4.84
N SER A 46 3.29 -5.11 -6.07
CA SER A 46 2.94 -5.90 -7.27
C SER A 46 3.95 -7.00 -7.60
N SER A 47 5.14 -6.97 -6.99
CA SER A 47 6.16 -8.01 -7.13
C SER A 47 6.15 -9.06 -6.01
N LEU A 48 5.22 -8.96 -5.04
CA LEU A 48 5.04 -9.99 -4.01
C LEU A 48 4.55 -11.29 -4.66
N GLY A 49 5.27 -12.38 -4.45
CA GLY A 49 5.04 -13.66 -5.14
C GLY A 49 6.10 -14.02 -6.19
N GLY A 50 7.04 -13.11 -6.46
CA GLY A 50 8.16 -13.30 -7.39
C GLY A 50 7.81 -12.98 -8.83
N VAL A 51 8.81 -12.53 -9.60
CA VAL A 51 8.73 -12.47 -11.06
C VAL A 51 8.76 -13.92 -11.55
N SER A 52 7.60 -14.48 -11.87
CA SER A 52 7.55 -15.78 -12.54
C SER A 52 8.15 -15.60 -13.94
N ASN A 53 9.39 -16.06 -14.14
CA ASN A 53 10.01 -16.18 -15.47
C ASN A 53 9.31 -17.24 -16.36
N TYR A 54 8.18 -17.78 -15.92
CA TYR A 54 7.38 -18.72 -16.68
C TYR A 54 6.54 -17.95 -17.69
N GLN A 55 6.60 -18.36 -18.96
CA GLN A 55 5.61 -18.00 -19.97
C GLN A 55 4.26 -18.60 -19.54
N VAL A 56 3.54 -17.88 -18.68
CA VAL A 56 2.15 -18.20 -18.37
C VAL A 56 1.29 -17.73 -19.55
N PRO A 57 0.40 -18.58 -20.08
CA PRO A 57 -0.50 -18.17 -21.14
C PRO A 57 -1.40 -17.03 -20.66
N THR A 58 -1.58 -16.02 -21.51
CA THR A 58 -2.52 -14.92 -21.25
C THR A 58 -3.92 -15.49 -21.14
N ARG A 59 -4.57 -15.32 -19.98
CA ARG A 59 -5.96 -15.76 -19.80
C ARG A 59 -6.89 -14.89 -20.66
N VAL A 60 -7.71 -15.54 -21.49
CA VAL A 60 -8.82 -14.88 -22.21
C VAL A 60 -9.98 -14.60 -21.25
N THR A 61 -10.19 -15.47 -20.27
CA THR A 61 -11.22 -15.34 -19.23
C THR A 61 -10.61 -15.49 -17.85
N CYS A 62 -10.59 -14.41 -17.06
CA CYS A 62 -9.88 -14.39 -15.76
C CYS A 62 -10.49 -15.33 -14.70
N SER A 63 -11.79 -15.62 -14.77
CA SER A 63 -12.48 -16.52 -13.83
C SER A 63 -12.23 -18.00 -14.10
N MET A 64 -11.68 -18.36 -15.27
CA MET A 64 -11.33 -19.73 -15.61
C MET A 64 -9.85 -19.98 -15.33
N LEU A 65 -9.53 -21.17 -14.80
CA LEU A 65 -8.16 -21.65 -14.80
C LEU A 65 -7.78 -21.95 -16.27
N ALA A 66 -6.60 -21.47 -16.67
CA ALA A 66 -6.00 -21.84 -17.95
C ALA A 66 -5.58 -23.32 -17.91
#